data_AF-A0A7V7RJU5-F1
#
_entry.id   AF-A0A7V7RJU5-F1
#
_cell.length_a   1.000
_cell.length_b   1.000
_cell.length_c   1.000
_cell.angle_alpha   90.00
_cell.angle_beta   90.00
_cell.angle_gamma   90.00
#
_symmetry.space_group_name_H-M   'P 1'
#
loop_
_entity.id
_entity.type
_entity.pdbx_description
1 polymer ?
#
loop_
_entity_poly.entity_id
_entity_poly.type
_entity_poly.pdbx_seq_one_letter_code
_entity_poly.pdbx_strand_id
1 'polypeptide(L)'
;MKPHQKNRNLAYYRRHRNRVIRRKTKFVNQIGWQPRHHGYFAKGKIHCSCGMCAQKTNKHGFPHSQKVQLERLESQLSEYFREADE
;
A
#
# COMPACT_ATOMS: atom_id res chain seq x y z
N MET A 1 6.71 -8.21 -13.92
CA MET A 1 5.52 -8.02 -13.04
C MET A 1 5.53 -9.09 -11.96
N LYS A 2 5.16 -8.78 -10.71
CA LYS A 2 4.93 -9.86 -9.72
C LYS A 2 3.75 -10.71 -10.22
N PRO A 3 3.88 -12.04 -10.33
CA PRO A 3 2.79 -12.86 -10.83
C PRO A 3 1.54 -12.62 -9.98
N HIS A 4 0.45 -12.25 -10.64
CA HIS A 4 -0.87 -12.19 -10.03
C HIS A 4 -1.16 -13.60 -9.51
N GLN A 5 -1.01 -13.83 -8.20
CA GLN A 5 -1.38 -15.11 -7.61
C GLN A 5 -2.89 -15.27 -7.69
N LYS A 6 -3.34 -15.91 -8.77
CA LYS A 6 -4.69 -16.44 -8.91
C LYS A 6 -4.84 -17.51 -7.82
N ASN A 7 -5.84 -17.34 -6.97
CA ASN A 7 -6.33 -18.36 -6.02
C ASN A 7 -5.56 -18.50 -4.70
N ARG A 8 -5.50 -17.42 -3.91
CA ARG A 8 -5.34 -17.59 -2.45
C ARG A 8 -6.68 -18.05 -1.87
N ASN A 9 -6.68 -19.13 -1.09
CA ASN A 9 -7.90 -19.64 -0.44
C ASN A 9 -8.52 -18.56 0.48
N LEU A 10 -9.85 -18.55 0.64
CA LEU A 10 -10.58 -17.78 1.65
C LEU A 10 -9.91 -17.81 3.03
N ALA A 11 -9.35 -18.95 3.43
CA ALA A 11 -8.58 -19.09 4.67
C ALA A 11 -7.40 -18.10 4.77
N TYR A 12 -6.68 -17.88 3.67
CA TYR A 12 -5.60 -16.89 3.60
C TYR A 12 -6.13 -15.47 3.85
N TYR A 13 -7.23 -15.09 3.20
CA TYR A 13 -7.81 -13.75 3.36
C TYR A 13 -8.34 -13.52 4.77
N ARG A 14 -8.97 -14.52 5.38
CA ARG A 14 -9.41 -14.49 6.78
C ARG A 14 -8.23 -14.32 7.74
N ARG A 15 -7.17 -15.13 7.57
CA ARG A 15 -5.94 -15.03 8.35
C ARG A 15 -5.28 -13.65 8.20
N HIS A 16 -5.19 -13.15 6.97
CA HIS A 16 -4.60 -11.85 6.68
C HIS A 16 -5.40 -10.71 7.33
N ARG A 17 -6.74 -10.75 7.21
CA ARG A 17 -7.65 -9.80 7.86
C ARG A 17 -7.47 -9.79 9.37
N ASN A 18 -7.50 -10.96 10.00
CA ASN A 18 -7.32 -11.08 11.45
C ASN A 18 -5.96 -10.57 11.93
N ARG A 19 -4.89 -10.85 11.17
CA ARG A 19 -3.55 -10.33 11.46
C ARG A 19 -3.50 -8.81 11.43
N VAL A 20 -4.12 -8.18 10.42
CA VAL A 20 -4.17 -6.71 10.30
C VAL A 20 -4.97 -6.10 11.43
N ILE A 21 -6.13 -6.68 11.75
CA ILE A 21 -6.98 -6.21 12.85
C ILE A 21 -6.21 -6.29 14.18
N ARG A 22 -5.65 -7.45 14.52
CA ARG A 22 -4.90 -7.65 15.78
C ARG A 22 -3.76 -6.64 15.95
N ARG A 23 -3.02 -6.37 14.87
CA ARG A 23 -1.95 -5.36 14.88
C ARG A 23 -2.50 -3.97 15.20
N LYS A 24 -3.59 -3.55 14.56
CA LYS A 24 -4.18 -2.22 14.76
C LYS A 24 -4.83 -2.07 16.14
N THR A 25 -5.50 -3.10 16.64
CA THR A 25 -6.05 -3.13 18.00
C THR A 25 -4.95 -2.92 19.04
N LYS A 26 -3.78 -3.55 18.88
CA LYS A 26 -2.65 -3.35 19.80
C LYS A 26 -2.21 -1.88 19.89
N PHE A 27 -2.06 -1.20 18.75
CA PHE A 27 -1.69 0.22 18.73
C PHE A 27 -2.77 1.11 19.36
N VAL A 28 -4.03 0.82 19.05
CA VAL A 28 -5.15 1.60 19.55
C VAL A 28 -5.30 1.49 21.06
N ASN A 29 -5.12 0.29 21.62
CA ASN A 29 -5.12 0.08 23.06
C ASN A 29 -4.01 0.87 23.75
N GLN A 30 -2.84 1.02 23.11
CA GLN A 30 -1.74 1.84 23.65
C GLN A 30 -2.07 3.35 23.67
N ILE A 31 -2.92 3.81 22.76
CA ILE A 31 -3.29 5.23 22.62
C ILE A 31 -4.59 5.54 23.41
N GLY A 32 -5.26 4.52 23.96
CA GLY A 32 -6.52 4.68 24.69
C GLY A 32 -7.73 4.99 23.81
N TRP A 33 -7.62 4.81 22.49
CA TRP A 33 -8.74 5.03 21.58
C TRP A 33 -9.67 3.80 21.59
N GLN A 34 -10.99 4.01 21.54
CA GLN A 34 -11.97 2.92 21.56
C GLN A 34 -12.78 2.89 20.27
N PRO A 35 -12.57 1.89 19.38
CA PRO A 35 -13.34 1.78 18.14
C PRO A 35 -14.76 1.29 18.45
N ARG A 36 -15.77 1.83 17.74
CA ARG A 36 -17.18 1.38 17.86
C ARG A 36 -17.37 -0.12 17.59
N HIS A 37 -16.57 -0.70 16.69
CA HIS A 37 -16.65 -2.13 16.36
C HIS A 37 -15.30 -2.67 15.89
N HIS A 38 -15.00 -3.94 16.19
CA HIS A 38 -13.73 -4.59 15.85
C HIS A 38 -13.42 -4.60 14.34
N GLY A 39 -14.47 -4.64 13.50
CA GLY A 39 -14.36 -4.58 12.04
C GLY A 39 -13.77 -3.27 11.49
N TYR A 40 -13.65 -2.21 12.30
CA TYR A 40 -13.12 -0.90 11.89
C TYR A 40 -11.69 -1.00 11.37
N PHE A 41 -10.93 -1.96 11.91
CA PHE A 41 -9.55 -2.23 11.55
C PHE A 41 -9.38 -3.10 10.30
N ALA A 42 -10.45 -3.72 9.82
CA ALA A 42 -10.41 -4.59 8.66
C ALA A 42 -10.22 -3.83 7.34
N LYS A 43 -10.65 -2.55 7.30
CA LYS A 43 -10.28 -1.67 6.18
C LYS A 43 -8.75 -1.61 6.08
N GLY A 44 -8.24 -1.41 4.87
CA GLY A 44 -6.81 -1.32 4.58
C GLY A 44 -6.10 -0.17 5.32
N LYS A 45 -5.06 0.41 4.74
CA LYS A 45 -4.57 1.69 5.25
C LYS A 45 -5.71 2.69 5.11
N ILE A 46 -6.22 3.21 6.22
CA ILE A 46 -7.09 4.38 6.17
C ILE A 46 -6.12 5.52 5.91
N HIS A 47 -6.02 5.95 4.66
CA HIS A 47 -5.34 7.19 4.34
C HIS A 47 -6.21 8.32 4.88
N CYS A 48 -6.09 8.58 6.18
CA CYS A 48 -6.59 9.84 6.69
C CYS A 48 -5.75 10.95 6.06
N SER A 49 -6.36 12.08 5.75
CA SER A 49 -5.66 13.32 5.41
C SER A 49 -4.82 13.88 6.58
N CYS A 50 -4.71 13.15 7.69
CA CYS A 50 -3.90 13.45 8.85
C CYS A 50 -2.41 13.62 8.48
N GLY A 51 -1.70 14.50 9.21
CA GLY A 51 -0.32 14.88 8.91
C GLY A 51 0.66 13.71 8.76
N MET A 52 0.52 12.65 9.56
CA MET A 52 1.37 11.45 9.45
C MET A 52 1.13 10.63 8.17
N CYS A 53 -0.13 10.52 7.73
CA CYS A 53 -0.42 9.80 6.48
C CYS A 53 -0.09 10.66 5.25
N ALA A 54 -0.37 11.97 5.31
CA ALA A 54 0.01 12.93 4.30
C ALA A 54 1.53 13.03 4.13
N GLN A 55 2.31 12.90 5.22
CA GLN A 55 3.77 12.77 5.15
C GLN A 55 4.19 11.62 4.24
N LYS A 56 3.55 10.47 4.40
CA LYS A 56 3.93 9.24 3.69
C LYS A 56 3.44 9.17 2.24
N THR A 57 2.37 9.87 1.89
CA THR A 57 1.80 9.84 0.52
C THR A 57 2.09 11.08 -0.30
N ASN A 58 2.20 12.26 0.32
CA ASN A 58 2.30 13.54 -0.39
C ASN A 58 3.58 14.33 -0.05
N LYS A 59 4.16 14.15 1.15
CA LYS A 59 5.24 15.04 1.65
C LYS A 59 6.66 14.48 1.50
N HIS A 60 6.85 13.16 1.51
CA HIS A 60 8.16 12.51 1.32
C HIS A 60 8.43 12.07 -0.14
N GLY A 61 7.63 12.56 -1.08
CA GLY A 61 7.70 12.17 -2.49
C GLY A 61 7.10 10.79 -2.77
N PHE A 62 7.33 10.30 -3.99
CA PHE A 62 6.74 9.04 -4.44
C PHE A 62 7.23 7.84 -3.59
N PRO A 63 6.33 6.90 -3.24
CA PRO A 63 6.72 5.60 -2.70
C PRO A 63 7.77 4.93 -3.59
N HIS A 64 8.69 4.17 -2.99
CA HIS A 64 9.75 3.46 -3.73
C HIS A 64 9.22 2.64 -4.92
N SER A 65 8.04 2.01 -4.79
CA SER A 65 7.44 1.25 -5.89
C SER A 65 7.06 2.11 -7.10
N GLN A 66 6.69 3.37 -6.87
CA GLN A 66 6.37 4.33 -7.91
C GLN A 66 7.65 4.92 -8.53
N LYS A 67 8.70 5.15 -7.74
CA LYS A 67 10.03 5.54 -8.27
C LYS A 67 10.59 4.51 -9.25
N VAL A 68 10.57 3.23 -8.86
CA VAL A 68 10.98 2.12 -9.74
C VAL A 68 10.10 2.00 -11.00
N GLN A 69 8.81 2.36 -10.91
CA GLN A 69 7.94 2.43 -12.09
C GLN A 69 8.34 3.57 -13.02
N LEU A 70 8.66 4.75 -12.49
CA LEU A 70 9.08 5.90 -13.27
C LEU A 70 10.39 5.63 -14.02
N GLU A 71 11.41 5.11 -13.33
CA GLU A 71 12.69 4.73 -13.96
C GLU A 71 12.49 3.74 -15.12
N ARG A 72 11.61 2.76 -14.93
CA ARG A 72 11.28 1.81 -15.99
C ARG A 72 10.61 2.49 -17.19
N LEU A 73 9.67 3.39 -16.94
CA LEU A 73 8.97 4.12 -18.01
C LEU A 73 9.93 5.04 -18.78
N GLU A 74 10.84 5.73 -18.08
CA GLU A 74 11.89 6.55 -18.70
C GLU A 74 12.82 5.72 -19.60
N SER A 75 13.20 4.52 -19.16
CA SER A 75 13.98 3.59 -19.97
C SER A 75 13.24 3.19 -21.25
N GLN A 76 11.95 2.87 -21.13
CA GLN A 76 11.12 2.47 -22.29
C GLN A 76 10.93 3.63 -23.28
N LEU A 77 10.73 4.85 -22.79
CA LEU A 77 10.65 6.03 -23.64
C LEU A 77 11.98 6.28 -24.38
N SER A 78 13.10 6.15 -23.66
CA SER A 78 14.44 6.33 -24.23
C SER A 78 14.78 5.28 -25.29
N GLU A 79 14.29 4.04 -25.14
CA GLU A 79 14.38 3.00 -26.17
C GLU A 79 13.53 3.36 -27.39
N TYR A 80 12.26 3.71 -27.17
CA TYR A 80 11.34 4.08 -28.24
C TYR A 80 11.84 5.25 -29.10
N PHE A 81 12.38 6.30 -28.48
CA PHE A 81 12.92 7.44 -29.24
C PHE A 81 14.19 7.07 -30.01
N ARG A 82 15.05 6.18 -29.49
CA ARG A 82 16.22 5.70 -30.22
C ARG A 82 15.85 4.86 -31.44
N GLU A 83 14.84 4.01 -31.31
CA GLU A 83 14.32 3.20 -32.43
C GLU A 83 13.59 4.05 -33.49
N ALA A 84 13.11 5.24 -33.13
CA ALA A 84 12.42 6.15 -34.06
C ALA A 84 13.37 7.08 -34.83
N ASP A 85 14.60 7.26 -34.34
CA ASP A 85 15.65 8.09 -34.96
C ASP A 85 16.60 7.27 -35.87
N GLU A 86 16.47 5.94 -35.90
CA GLU A 86 17.13 5.00 -36.84
C GLU A 86 16.23 4.67 -38.06
#